data_AF-A0A1E4I9U2-F1
#
_entry.id   AF-A0A1E4I9U2-F1
#
_cell.length_a   1.000
_cell.length_b   1.000
_cell.length_c   1.000
_cell.angle_alpha   90.00
_cell.angle_beta   90.00
_cell.angle_gamma   90.00
#
_symmetry.space_group_name_H-M   'P 1'
#
loop_
_entity.id
_entity.type
_entity.pdbx_description
1 polymer ?
#
loop_
_entity_poly.entity_id
_entity_poly.type
_entity_poly.pdbx_seq_one_letter_code
_entity_poly.pdbx_strand_id
1 'polypeptide(L)'
;MAATVLASAALSGAAALAGPATADAAGYAVAYTGGDGVALRSAPAANARLNPMVVWRDGTPVVIICQTWSADAVGPRANHIFDRVAYSGRAEATWIPDAYVSGTAAANQFTAGIARCDSGPTTPPPAPGASAAAEKAIAWMSARLGSRQYDGLCLAAVYQAYLSGGRDITAGLPWGPAHDTAYSYWTVAANRHPGDRNPPRGALVFFRSAAGAPGHVAISLGGGQMISTYDGRTSGIHIMAISSYDPSRYLGWAGI
;
A
#
# COMPACT_ATOMS: atom_id res chain seq x y z
N MET A 1 -38.12 -43.51 50.88
CA MET A 1 -37.89 -42.21 50.23
C MET A 1 -36.42 -41.89 50.35
N ALA A 2 -35.65 -42.09 49.29
CA ALA A 2 -34.22 -41.77 49.21
C ALA A 2 -34.04 -40.85 48.00
N ALA A 3 -33.67 -39.60 48.25
CA ALA A 3 -33.48 -38.58 47.22
C ALA A 3 -32.02 -38.61 46.76
N THR A 4 -31.81 -39.00 45.50
CA THR A 4 -30.52 -38.97 44.82
C THR A 4 -30.26 -37.54 44.34
N VAL A 5 -29.21 -36.91 44.88
CA VAL A 5 -28.72 -35.60 44.42
C VAL A 5 -27.87 -35.81 43.17
N LEU A 6 -28.34 -35.34 42.02
CA LEU A 6 -27.57 -35.28 40.78
C LEU A 6 -26.69 -34.02 40.79
N ALA A 7 -25.38 -34.22 40.82
CA ALA A 7 -24.40 -33.15 40.67
C ALA A 7 -24.26 -32.77 39.17
N SER A 8 -24.65 -31.55 38.84
CA SER A 8 -24.46 -30.97 37.51
C SER A 8 -22.99 -30.57 37.33
N ALA A 9 -22.26 -31.29 36.48
CA ALA A 9 -20.94 -30.90 36.03
C ALA A 9 -21.06 -29.72 35.05
N ALA A 10 -20.59 -28.53 35.46
CA ALA A 10 -20.46 -27.39 34.56
C ALA A 10 -19.27 -27.63 33.62
N LEU A 11 -19.54 -27.91 32.34
CA LEU A 11 -18.53 -27.82 31.30
C LEU A 11 -18.23 -26.34 31.02
N SER A 12 -17.10 -25.87 31.56
CA SER A 12 -16.49 -24.60 31.17
C SER A 12 -15.94 -24.73 29.74
N GLY A 13 -16.78 -24.45 28.74
CA GLY A 13 -16.33 -24.30 27.36
C GLY A 13 -15.41 -23.09 27.25
N ALA A 14 -14.11 -23.33 27.10
CA ALA A 14 -13.16 -22.31 26.72
C ALA A 14 -13.49 -21.84 25.29
N ALA A 15 -14.23 -20.75 25.17
CA ALA A 15 -14.35 -20.03 23.92
C ALA A 15 -12.97 -19.46 23.59
N ALA A 16 -12.24 -20.14 22.71
CA ALA A 16 -11.09 -19.54 22.03
C ALA A 16 -11.60 -18.28 21.31
N LEU A 17 -11.22 -17.11 21.83
CA LEU A 17 -11.41 -15.84 21.16
C LEU A 17 -10.54 -15.85 19.89
N ALA A 18 -11.08 -16.42 18.80
CA ALA A 18 -10.62 -16.08 17.48
C ALA A 18 -10.86 -14.58 17.32
N GLY A 19 -9.77 -13.79 17.36
CA GLY A 19 -9.85 -12.38 17.04
C GLY A 19 -10.52 -12.19 15.68
N PRO A 20 -11.22 -11.06 15.45
CA PRO A 20 -11.85 -10.81 14.16
C PRO A 20 -10.78 -10.94 13.08
N ALA A 21 -11.03 -11.77 12.08
CA ALA A 21 -10.23 -11.78 10.87
C ALA A 21 -10.32 -10.37 10.28
N THR A 22 -9.23 -9.61 10.34
CA THR A 22 -9.12 -8.35 9.64
C THR A 22 -9.15 -8.68 8.16
N ALA A 23 -10.22 -8.27 7.47
CA ALA A 23 -10.33 -8.44 6.03
C ALA A 23 -9.06 -7.88 5.35
N ASP A 24 -8.52 -8.58 4.35
CA ASP A 24 -7.36 -8.11 3.58
C ASP A 24 -7.58 -6.66 3.13
N ALA A 25 -6.51 -5.85 3.14
CA ALA A 25 -6.58 -4.52 2.56
C ALA A 25 -6.84 -4.68 1.06
N ALA A 26 -8.09 -4.43 0.65
CA ALA A 26 -8.61 -4.81 -0.66
C ALA A 26 -7.93 -4.12 -1.86
N GLY A 27 -7.02 -3.18 -1.60
CA GLY A 27 -6.48 -2.28 -2.61
C GLY A 27 -7.54 -1.27 -3.07
N TYR A 28 -7.19 -0.46 -4.06
CA TYR A 28 -8.12 0.42 -4.73
C TYR A 28 -8.57 -0.24 -6.04
N ALA A 29 -9.81 0.00 -6.43
CA ALA A 29 -10.35 -0.50 -7.69
C ALA A 29 -11.37 0.47 -8.26
N VAL A 30 -11.51 0.47 -9.59
CA VAL A 30 -12.58 1.20 -10.26
C VAL A 30 -13.92 0.70 -9.76
N ALA A 31 -14.83 1.62 -9.48
CA ALA A 31 -16.17 1.33 -9.00
C ALA A 31 -17.15 2.43 -9.41
N TYR A 32 -18.44 2.15 -9.24
CA TYR A 32 -19.53 3.12 -9.37
C TYR A 32 -19.68 3.68 -10.80
N THR A 33 -19.26 2.92 -11.82
CA THR A 33 -19.36 3.38 -13.22
C THR A 33 -20.73 3.14 -13.84
N GLY A 34 -21.62 2.40 -13.17
CA GLY A 34 -22.92 2.03 -13.72
C GLY A 34 -22.86 1.02 -14.87
N GLY A 35 -21.70 0.36 -15.07
CA GLY A 35 -21.47 -0.63 -16.12
C GLY A 35 -20.73 -0.09 -17.35
N ASP A 36 -20.72 1.23 -17.54
CA ASP A 36 -20.09 1.87 -18.70
C ASP A 36 -18.56 1.91 -18.61
N GLY A 37 -18.02 1.79 -17.39
CA GLY A 37 -16.60 1.99 -17.11
C GLY A 37 -16.22 3.47 -17.05
N VAL A 38 -14.93 3.73 -16.84
CA VAL A 38 -14.36 5.08 -16.74
C VAL A 38 -13.15 5.21 -17.66
N ALA A 39 -13.17 6.24 -18.51
CA ALA A 39 -12.05 6.57 -19.36
C ALA A 39 -11.03 7.42 -18.59
N LEU A 40 -9.75 7.09 -18.74
CA LEU A 40 -8.67 7.83 -18.10
C LEU A 40 -8.43 9.19 -18.79
N ARG A 41 -8.00 10.18 -18.02
CA ARG A 41 -7.79 11.57 -18.44
C ARG A 41 -6.32 11.92 -18.50
N SER A 42 -5.95 12.81 -19.44
CA SER A 42 -4.59 13.36 -19.55
C SER A 42 -4.26 14.42 -18.50
N ALA A 43 -5.28 14.98 -17.83
CA ALA A 43 -5.16 16.03 -16.81
C ALA A 43 -6.35 15.96 -15.83
N PRO A 44 -6.22 16.52 -14.61
CA PRO A 44 -7.30 16.57 -13.63
C PRO A 44 -8.28 17.70 -13.96
N ALA A 45 -8.97 17.62 -15.10
CA ALA A 45 -9.89 18.65 -15.59
C ALA A 45 -11.08 18.04 -16.34
N ALA A 46 -12.20 18.76 -16.40
CA ALA A 46 -13.41 18.30 -17.08
C ALA A 46 -13.21 18.17 -18.60
N ASN A 47 -12.52 19.14 -19.20
CA ASN A 47 -12.22 19.21 -20.62
C ASN A 47 -10.92 18.48 -21.01
N ALA A 48 -10.28 17.78 -20.07
CA ALA A 48 -9.08 17.01 -20.36
C ALA A 48 -9.34 15.94 -21.43
N ARG A 49 -8.33 15.69 -22.28
CA ARG A 49 -8.41 14.63 -23.28
C ARG A 49 -8.64 13.30 -22.58
N LEU A 50 -9.75 12.64 -22.94
CA LEU A 50 -9.99 11.25 -22.57
C LEU A 50 -9.10 10.35 -23.42
N ASN A 51 -8.67 9.25 -22.83
CA ASN A 51 -8.04 8.14 -23.53
C ASN A 51 -9.11 7.09 -23.86
N PRO A 52 -9.87 7.23 -24.97
CA PRO A 52 -11.00 6.35 -25.26
C PRO A 52 -10.59 4.90 -25.53
N MET A 53 -9.30 4.66 -25.82
CA MET A 53 -8.76 3.32 -26.01
C MET A 53 -8.60 2.55 -24.68
N VAL A 54 -8.79 3.22 -23.54
CA VAL A 54 -8.55 2.66 -22.21
C VAL A 54 -9.72 3.05 -21.30
N VAL A 55 -10.76 2.23 -21.36
CA VAL A 55 -11.91 2.30 -20.45
C VAL A 55 -11.71 1.23 -19.38
N TRP A 56 -11.54 1.65 -18.12
CA TRP A 56 -11.46 0.74 -16.98
C TRP A 56 -12.85 0.41 -16.47
N ARG A 57 -13.12 -0.88 -16.25
CA ARG A 57 -14.41 -1.37 -15.76
C ARG A 57 -14.40 -1.51 -14.25
N ASP A 58 -15.58 -1.58 -13.64
CA ASP A 58 -15.71 -1.89 -12.21
C ASP A 58 -14.91 -3.15 -11.85
N GLY A 59 -14.18 -3.08 -10.74
CA GLY A 59 -13.24 -4.10 -10.27
C GLY A 59 -11.84 -4.02 -10.87
N THR A 60 -11.57 -3.13 -11.84
CA THR A 60 -10.21 -2.92 -12.36
C THR A 60 -9.30 -2.39 -11.25
N PRO A 61 -8.19 -3.05 -10.89
CA PRO A 61 -7.29 -2.57 -9.85
C PRO A 61 -6.69 -1.21 -10.18
N VAL A 62 -6.64 -0.33 -9.18
CA VAL A 62 -6.10 1.02 -9.28
C VAL A 62 -4.90 1.14 -8.36
N VAL A 63 -3.80 1.67 -8.91
CA VAL A 63 -2.61 2.06 -8.16
C VAL A 63 -2.55 3.57 -8.13
N ILE A 64 -2.93 4.16 -7.00
CA ILE A 64 -2.92 5.61 -6.81
C ILE A 64 -1.49 6.06 -6.47
N ILE A 65 -1.01 7.08 -7.17
CA ILE A 65 0.29 7.72 -6.98
C ILE A 65 0.13 8.93 -6.05
N CYS A 66 -0.83 9.79 -6.34
CA CYS A 66 -1.15 10.98 -5.55
C CYS A 66 -2.56 11.50 -5.88
N GLN A 67 -3.06 12.41 -5.05
CA GLN A 67 -4.35 13.10 -5.22
C GLN A 67 -4.18 14.61 -5.41
N THR A 68 -5.03 15.20 -6.24
CA THR A 68 -5.11 16.66 -6.45
C THR A 68 -6.55 17.16 -6.36
N TRP A 69 -6.71 18.46 -6.06
CA TRP A 69 -7.98 19.15 -6.19
C TRP A 69 -8.06 19.80 -7.58
N SER A 70 -9.13 19.50 -8.31
CA SER A 70 -9.45 20.19 -9.56
C SER A 70 -10.43 21.33 -9.33
N ALA A 71 -10.21 22.44 -10.04
CA ALA A 71 -11.22 23.50 -10.14
C ALA A 71 -12.52 22.99 -10.79
N ASP A 72 -12.43 21.96 -11.63
CA ASP A 72 -13.56 21.37 -12.33
C ASP A 72 -14.14 20.18 -11.55
N ALA A 73 -15.48 20.14 -11.45
CA ALA A 73 -16.19 18.97 -10.97
C ALA A 73 -16.44 17.97 -12.12
N VAL A 74 -16.14 16.69 -11.88
CA VAL A 74 -16.31 15.62 -12.88
C VAL A 74 -16.97 14.39 -12.27
N GLY A 75 -17.99 13.87 -12.96
CA GLY A 75 -18.64 12.62 -12.59
C GLY A 75 -19.63 12.77 -11.41
N PRO A 76 -19.96 11.67 -10.73
CA PRO A 76 -20.92 11.65 -9.64
C PRO A 76 -20.54 12.62 -8.51
N ARG A 77 -21.56 13.14 -7.81
CA ARG A 77 -21.42 13.97 -6.59
C ARG A 77 -20.59 15.25 -6.78
N ALA A 78 -20.50 15.76 -8.02
CA ALA A 78 -19.68 16.91 -8.36
C ALA A 78 -18.25 16.78 -7.81
N ASN A 79 -17.60 15.65 -8.15
CA ASN A 79 -16.30 15.31 -7.58
C ASN A 79 -15.15 16.18 -8.14
N HIS A 80 -14.37 16.76 -7.25
CA HIS A 80 -13.22 17.60 -7.51
C HIS A 80 -11.88 16.89 -7.25
N ILE A 81 -11.86 15.74 -6.58
CA ILE A 81 -10.61 15.03 -6.29
C ILE A 81 -10.25 14.14 -7.47
N PHE A 82 -9.00 14.22 -7.92
CA PHE A 82 -8.48 13.34 -8.96
C PHE A 82 -7.30 12.53 -8.44
N ASP A 83 -7.30 11.25 -8.75
CA ASP A 83 -6.18 10.35 -8.50
C ASP A 83 -5.29 10.30 -9.74
N ARG A 84 -4.01 10.61 -9.56
CA ARG A 84 -2.98 10.24 -10.53
C ARG A 84 -2.69 8.76 -10.35
N VAL A 85 -2.81 7.97 -11.39
CA VAL A 85 -2.68 6.52 -11.32
C VAL A 85 -1.51 6.01 -12.15
N ALA A 86 -0.93 4.89 -11.73
CA ALA A 86 0.05 4.19 -12.54
C ALA A 86 -0.64 3.53 -13.75
N TYR A 87 -0.13 3.80 -14.95
CA TYR A 87 -0.67 3.24 -16.19
C TYR A 87 0.45 2.71 -17.10
N SER A 88 0.29 1.46 -17.56
CA SER A 88 1.30 0.62 -18.19
C SER A 88 2.05 1.27 -19.36
N GLY A 89 3.25 1.80 -19.08
CA GLY A 89 4.22 2.21 -20.09
C GLY A 89 3.95 3.56 -20.78
N ARG A 90 2.96 4.35 -20.32
CA ARG A 90 2.77 5.71 -20.83
C ARG A 90 3.45 6.74 -19.92
N ALA A 91 4.17 7.67 -20.54
CA ALA A 91 4.85 8.76 -19.84
C ALA A 91 3.88 9.86 -19.38
N GLU A 92 2.67 9.92 -19.94
CA GLU A 92 1.66 10.92 -19.59
C GLU A 92 1.03 10.62 -18.23
N ALA A 93 0.84 11.67 -17.43
CA ALA A 93 0.08 11.57 -16.20
C ALA A 93 -1.35 11.14 -16.52
N THR A 94 -1.75 10.02 -15.94
CA THR A 94 -3.04 9.39 -16.18
C THR A 94 -3.91 9.62 -14.96
N TRP A 95 -5.09 10.20 -15.15
CA TRP A 95 -5.96 10.66 -14.07
C TRP A 95 -7.33 9.99 -14.12
N ILE A 96 -7.87 9.70 -12.95
CA ILE A 96 -9.24 9.21 -12.75
C ILE A 96 -9.91 10.09 -11.67
N PRO A 97 -11.18 10.47 -11.83
CA PRO A 97 -11.91 11.12 -10.75
C PRO A 97 -12.07 10.15 -9.56
N ASP A 98 -11.74 10.60 -8.35
CA ASP A 98 -11.78 9.80 -7.11
C ASP A 98 -13.14 9.14 -6.86
N ALA A 99 -14.23 9.80 -7.28
CA ALA A 99 -15.59 9.24 -7.20
C ALA A 99 -15.80 7.91 -7.96
N TYR A 100 -14.86 7.52 -8.84
CA TYR A 100 -14.87 6.23 -9.52
C TYR A 100 -13.88 5.23 -8.93
N VAL A 101 -13.32 5.49 -7.75
CA VAL A 101 -12.38 4.62 -7.07
C VAL A 101 -12.98 4.17 -5.74
N SER A 102 -12.99 2.87 -5.51
CA SER A 102 -13.40 2.27 -4.24
C SER A 102 -12.23 2.24 -3.26
N GLY A 103 -12.55 2.34 -1.97
CA GLY A 103 -11.54 2.37 -0.90
C GLY A 103 -10.94 3.76 -0.63
N THR A 104 -11.31 4.78 -1.40
CA THR A 104 -10.98 6.19 -1.13
C THR A 104 -11.96 6.81 -0.14
N ALA A 105 -11.64 8.02 0.33
CA ALA A 105 -12.53 8.80 1.17
C ALA A 105 -13.85 9.18 0.46
N ALA A 106 -14.77 9.82 1.18
CA ALA A 106 -15.97 10.34 0.56
C ALA A 106 -15.63 11.38 -0.52
N ALA A 107 -16.49 11.51 -1.53
CA ALA A 107 -16.32 12.47 -2.62
C ALA A 107 -15.99 13.87 -2.08
N ASN A 108 -15.07 14.57 -2.76
CA ASN A 108 -14.55 15.89 -2.34
C ASN A 108 -13.74 15.89 -1.03
N GLN A 109 -13.30 14.72 -0.57
CA GLN A 109 -12.35 14.58 0.54
C GLN A 109 -11.12 13.82 0.08
N PHE A 110 -9.96 14.25 0.53
CA PHE A 110 -8.73 13.53 0.25
C PHE A 110 -8.62 12.29 1.13
N THR A 111 -8.16 11.19 0.54
CA THR A 111 -7.93 9.94 1.26
C THR A 111 -6.70 10.09 2.15
N ALA A 112 -6.88 9.85 3.45
CA ALA A 112 -5.79 9.88 4.41
C ALA A 112 -4.71 8.87 4.01
N GLY A 113 -3.44 9.28 4.07
CA GLY A 113 -2.31 8.44 3.66
C GLY A 113 -1.99 8.46 2.16
N ILE A 114 -2.83 9.06 1.29
CA ILE A 114 -2.46 9.28 -0.11
C ILE A 114 -1.75 10.63 -0.25
N ALA A 115 -0.60 10.63 -0.94
CA ALA A 115 0.18 11.85 -1.16
C ALA A 115 -0.59 12.87 -2.00
N ARG A 116 -0.28 14.17 -1.85
CA ARG A 116 -0.86 15.23 -2.68
C ARG A 116 0.02 15.53 -3.88
N CYS A 117 -0.56 15.76 -5.06
CA CYS A 117 0.21 16.01 -6.28
C CYS A 117 0.80 17.43 -6.36
N ASP A 118 0.10 18.42 -5.81
CA ASP A 118 0.46 19.85 -5.93
C ASP A 118 1.24 20.37 -4.72
N SER A 119 1.33 19.52 -3.71
CA SER A 119 2.34 19.64 -2.67
C SER A 119 3.69 19.31 -3.30
N GLY A 120 4.74 20.04 -2.94
CA GLY A 120 6.10 19.48 -3.04
C GLY A 120 6.18 18.19 -2.19
N PRO A 121 7.36 17.75 -1.74
CA PRO A 121 7.43 16.68 -0.74
C PRO A 121 6.93 17.19 0.64
N THR A 122 5.73 17.75 0.72
CA THR A 122 5.00 17.99 1.96
C THR A 122 4.19 16.74 2.25
N THR A 123 4.64 16.07 3.31
CA THR A 123 4.05 14.93 3.99
C THR A 123 2.51 15.01 4.02
N PRO A 124 1.77 14.06 3.42
CA PRO A 124 0.35 13.92 3.72
C PRO A 124 0.17 13.80 5.25
N PRO A 125 -0.95 14.26 5.83
CA PRO A 125 -1.23 14.02 7.24
C PRO A 125 -1.00 12.55 7.58
N PRO A 126 -0.26 12.21 8.65
CA PRO A 126 0.05 10.82 8.96
C PRO A 126 -1.23 10.01 9.00
N ALA A 127 -1.26 8.88 8.28
CA ALA A 127 -2.32 7.91 8.53
C ALA A 127 -2.26 7.49 10.00
N PRO A 128 -3.38 7.17 10.66
CA PRO A 128 -3.36 6.66 12.03
C PRO A 128 -2.36 5.51 12.16
N GLY A 129 -1.35 5.67 13.02
CA GLY A 129 -0.28 4.68 13.25
C GLY A 129 1.02 4.86 12.44
N ALA A 130 1.11 5.83 11.51
CA ALA A 130 2.35 6.10 10.78
C ALA A 130 3.32 7.00 11.58
N SER A 131 4.59 6.59 11.68
CA SER A 131 5.63 7.39 12.36
C SER A 131 6.15 8.52 11.46
N ALA A 132 6.69 9.59 12.05
CA ALA A 132 7.30 10.68 11.29
C ALA A 132 8.46 10.20 10.40
N ALA A 133 9.19 9.17 10.83
CA ALA A 133 10.24 8.54 10.02
C ALA A 133 9.66 7.81 8.81
N ALA A 134 8.54 7.10 8.97
CA ALA A 134 7.85 6.43 7.87
C ALA A 134 7.38 7.42 6.80
N GLU A 135 6.78 8.55 7.20
CA GLU A 135 6.36 9.55 6.22
C GLU A 135 7.54 10.15 5.45
N LYS A 136 8.67 10.42 6.12
CA LYS A 136 9.89 10.88 5.46
C LYS A 136 10.46 9.83 4.49
N ALA A 137 10.44 8.56 4.88
CA ALA A 137 10.88 7.46 4.03
C ALA A 137 10.00 7.33 2.77
N ILE A 138 8.69 7.41 2.94
CA ILE A 138 7.73 7.40 1.82
C ILE A 138 7.96 8.61 0.93
N ALA A 139 8.09 9.82 1.48
CA ALA A 139 8.39 11.02 0.70
C ALA A 139 9.71 10.89 -0.07
N TRP A 140 10.74 10.30 0.53
CA TRP A 140 12.04 10.06 -0.11
C TRP A 140 11.93 9.12 -1.31
N MET A 141 11.17 8.02 -1.17
CA MET A 141 10.92 7.06 -2.25
C MET A 141 10.05 7.68 -3.34
N SER A 142 8.98 8.39 -2.97
CA SER A 142 8.07 9.07 -3.90
C SER A 142 8.78 10.12 -4.75
N ALA A 143 9.73 10.87 -4.17
CA ALA A 143 10.57 11.83 -4.89
C ALA A 143 11.53 11.16 -5.91
N ARG A 144 11.63 9.83 -5.90
CA ARG A 144 12.51 9.04 -6.76
C ARG A 144 11.75 8.05 -7.65
N LEU A 145 10.43 8.21 -7.79
CA LEU A 145 9.65 7.38 -8.71
C LEU A 145 10.29 7.35 -10.12
N GLY A 146 10.44 6.16 -10.67
CA GLY A 146 11.14 5.89 -11.95
C GLY A 146 12.66 5.77 -11.84
N SER A 147 13.29 6.15 -10.72
CA SER A 147 14.74 6.02 -10.55
C SER A 147 15.16 4.56 -10.49
N ARG A 148 16.12 4.18 -11.34
CA ARG A 148 16.69 2.83 -11.44
C ARG A 148 17.93 2.61 -10.58
N GLN A 149 18.32 3.62 -9.78
CA GLN A 149 19.54 3.58 -8.97
C GLN A 149 19.59 2.38 -8.01
N TYR A 150 18.43 1.88 -7.60
CA TYR A 150 18.29 0.77 -6.66
C TYR A 150 17.64 -0.47 -7.28
N ASP A 151 17.70 -0.63 -8.60
CA ASP A 151 17.22 -1.86 -9.26
C ASP A 151 17.91 -3.10 -8.65
N GLY A 152 17.11 -4.05 -8.16
CA GLY A 152 17.59 -5.26 -7.48
C GLY A 152 18.04 -5.06 -6.02
N LEU A 153 18.02 -3.82 -5.51
CA LEU A 153 18.52 -3.44 -4.19
C LEU A 153 17.39 -2.95 -3.27
N CYS A 154 16.29 -3.71 -3.19
CA CYS A 154 15.08 -3.32 -2.45
C CYS A 154 15.35 -2.97 -0.97
N LEU A 155 16.08 -3.82 -0.23
CA LEU A 155 16.40 -3.53 1.17
C LEU A 155 17.30 -2.29 1.32
N ALA A 156 18.24 -2.06 0.39
CA ALA A 156 19.10 -0.89 0.44
C ALA A 156 18.31 0.40 0.20
N ALA A 157 17.37 0.40 -0.74
CA ALA A 157 16.50 1.55 -0.98
C ALA A 157 15.62 1.87 0.24
N VAL A 158 14.99 0.84 0.82
CA VAL A 158 14.19 0.97 2.03
C VAL A 158 15.04 1.51 3.19
N TYR A 159 16.23 0.94 3.41
CA TYR A 159 17.18 1.41 4.41
C TYR A 159 17.53 2.89 4.23
N GLN A 160 17.94 3.29 3.02
CA GLN A 160 18.29 4.69 2.74
C GLN A 160 17.10 5.64 2.91
N ALA A 161 15.89 5.21 2.56
CA ALA A 161 14.68 5.98 2.75
C ALA A 161 14.44 6.28 4.25
N TYR A 162 14.47 5.27 5.12
CA TYR A 162 14.30 5.47 6.56
C TYR A 162 15.48 6.23 7.19
N LEU A 163 16.71 5.96 6.75
CA LEU A 163 17.89 6.65 7.25
C LEU A 163 17.83 8.15 6.94
N SER A 164 17.35 8.53 5.75
CA SER A 164 17.09 9.94 5.41
C SER A 164 16.04 10.60 6.31
N GLY A 165 15.15 9.79 6.89
CA GLY A 165 14.17 10.20 7.89
C GLY A 165 14.70 10.23 9.33
N GLY A 166 15.96 9.85 9.55
CA GLY A 166 16.61 9.75 10.87
C GLY A 166 16.35 8.42 11.59
N ARG A 167 15.89 7.38 10.89
CA ARG A 167 15.64 6.04 11.45
C ARG A 167 16.57 5.01 10.81
N ASP A 168 17.43 4.42 11.61
CA ASP A 168 18.17 3.23 11.22
C ASP A 168 17.31 1.99 11.49
N ILE A 169 16.78 1.37 10.42
CA ILE A 169 15.97 0.15 10.51
C ILE A 169 16.78 -1.12 10.75
N THR A 170 18.12 -1.03 10.71
CA THR A 170 19.03 -2.14 11.02
C THR A 170 19.59 -2.06 12.45
N ALA A 171 19.28 -0.98 13.18
CA ALA A 171 19.71 -0.82 14.56
C ALA A 171 19.19 -1.98 15.43
N GLY A 172 20.12 -2.68 16.08
CA GLY A 172 19.81 -3.84 16.92
C GLY A 172 19.64 -5.17 16.16
N LEU A 173 19.80 -5.19 14.83
CA LEU A 173 19.91 -6.44 14.08
C LEU A 173 21.29 -7.08 14.30
N PRO A 174 21.40 -8.42 14.34
CA PRO A 174 22.64 -9.10 14.71
C PRO A 174 23.82 -8.86 13.76
N TRP A 175 23.56 -8.33 12.56
CA TRP A 175 24.53 -8.07 11.49
C TRP A 175 24.73 -6.57 11.19
N GLY A 176 23.99 -5.69 11.85
CA GLY A 176 24.06 -4.24 11.61
C GLY A 176 23.69 -3.85 10.16
N PRO A 177 24.18 -2.70 9.65
CA PRO A 177 23.81 -2.17 8.33
C PRO A 177 24.45 -2.91 7.14
N ALA A 178 25.35 -3.87 7.40
CA ALA A 178 26.10 -4.57 6.38
C ALA A 178 25.39 -5.86 5.93
N HIS A 179 25.09 -5.92 4.62
CA HIS A 179 24.74 -7.12 3.85
C HIS A 179 23.73 -8.05 4.47
N ASP A 180 22.46 -7.71 4.29
CA ASP A 180 21.39 -8.64 4.55
C ASP A 180 20.37 -8.66 3.42
N THR A 181 19.61 -9.75 3.36
CA THR A 181 18.54 -9.92 2.39
C THR A 181 17.21 -9.50 3.02
N ALA A 182 16.21 -9.17 2.19
CA ALA A 182 14.87 -8.90 2.72
C ALA A 182 14.33 -10.10 3.51
N TYR A 183 14.65 -11.32 3.06
CA TYR A 183 14.26 -12.55 3.76
C TYR A 183 14.91 -12.68 5.14
N SER A 184 16.21 -12.44 5.25
CA SER A 184 16.91 -12.56 6.54
C SER A 184 16.55 -11.43 7.50
N TYR A 185 16.30 -10.20 7.03
CA TYR A 185 15.67 -9.15 7.84
C TYR A 185 14.34 -9.66 8.40
N TRP A 186 13.49 -10.24 7.54
CA TRP A 186 12.24 -10.84 7.97
C TRP A 186 12.44 -11.96 9.00
N THR A 187 13.54 -12.72 9.02
CA THR A 187 13.69 -13.79 10.02
C THR A 187 13.93 -13.31 11.44
N VAL A 188 14.39 -12.07 11.63
CA VAL A 188 14.79 -11.54 12.95
C VAL A 188 14.04 -10.30 13.40
N ALA A 189 13.22 -9.68 12.55
CA ALA A 189 12.48 -8.48 12.94
C ALA A 189 11.60 -8.72 14.19
N ALA A 190 11.63 -7.78 15.14
CA ALA A 190 11.06 -7.95 16.48
C ALA A 190 9.54 -7.68 16.59
N ASN A 191 8.90 -7.14 15.54
CA ASN A 191 7.46 -6.85 15.52
C ASN A 191 6.84 -7.32 14.20
N ARG A 192 6.87 -8.64 13.97
CA ARG A 192 6.38 -9.28 12.74
C ARG A 192 4.94 -9.72 12.87
N HIS A 193 4.20 -9.56 11.78
CA HIS A 193 2.82 -9.97 11.60
C HIS A 193 2.76 -10.95 10.41
N PRO A 194 3.09 -12.24 10.62
CA PRO A 194 3.13 -13.22 9.53
C PRO A 194 1.74 -13.42 8.91
N GLY A 195 1.66 -13.38 7.58
CA GLY A 195 0.43 -13.63 6.82
C GLY A 195 -0.64 -12.54 6.88
N ASP A 196 -0.56 -11.59 7.82
CA ASP A 196 -1.47 -10.45 7.89
C ASP A 196 -1.26 -9.54 6.68
N ARG A 197 -2.33 -9.26 5.93
CA ARG A 197 -2.31 -8.46 4.70
C ARG A 197 -2.81 -7.03 4.87
N ASN A 198 -2.85 -6.55 6.12
CA ASN A 198 -3.23 -5.19 6.46
C ASN A 198 -2.05 -4.38 7.01
N PRO A 199 -0.92 -4.27 6.28
CA PRO A 199 0.21 -3.52 6.79
C PRO A 199 -0.17 -2.04 6.95
N PRO A 200 0.00 -1.46 8.15
CA PRO A 200 -0.21 -0.04 8.32
C PRO A 200 0.79 0.74 7.46
N ARG A 201 0.45 1.98 7.12
CA ARG A 201 1.33 2.87 6.37
C ARG A 201 2.67 3.01 7.11
N GLY A 202 3.77 2.80 6.39
CA GLY A 202 5.11 2.81 6.96
C GLY A 202 5.57 1.48 7.55
N ALA A 203 4.78 0.42 7.53
CA ALA A 203 5.29 -0.91 7.82
C ALA A 203 6.17 -1.41 6.66
N LEU A 204 7.15 -2.25 6.98
CA LEU A 204 7.91 -2.98 5.97
C LEU A 204 7.15 -4.24 5.57
N VAL A 205 6.93 -4.43 4.28
CA VAL A 205 6.19 -5.55 3.71
C VAL A 205 7.19 -6.51 3.08
N PHE A 206 7.12 -7.79 3.46
CA PHE A 206 8.12 -8.78 3.06
C PHE A 206 7.54 -9.87 2.19
N PHE A 207 8.33 -10.29 1.22
CA PHE A 207 8.04 -11.39 0.31
C PHE A 207 9.24 -12.32 0.24
N ARG A 208 8.99 -13.63 0.21
CA ARG A 208 10.01 -14.59 -0.21
C ARG A 208 10.17 -14.56 -1.72
N SER A 209 11.38 -14.82 -2.18
CA SER A 209 11.66 -15.20 -3.56
C SER A 209 11.59 -16.72 -3.73
N ALA A 210 11.96 -17.24 -4.91
CA ALA A 210 12.28 -18.65 -5.05
C ALA A 210 13.34 -19.08 -4.01
N ALA A 211 13.38 -20.38 -3.66
CA ALA A 211 14.24 -20.91 -2.60
C ALA A 211 15.70 -20.45 -2.74
N GLY A 212 16.25 -19.85 -1.69
CA GLY A 212 17.65 -19.37 -1.64
C GLY A 212 17.91 -17.96 -2.15
N ALA A 213 16.91 -17.24 -2.66
CA ALA A 213 17.10 -15.86 -3.12
C ALA A 213 16.79 -14.79 -2.04
N PRO A 214 17.20 -13.52 -2.25
CA PRO A 214 17.18 -12.47 -1.22
C PRO A 214 15.81 -12.04 -0.67
N GLY A 215 14.71 -12.54 -1.21
CA GLY A 215 13.37 -12.00 -0.95
C GLY A 215 13.15 -10.61 -1.54
N HIS A 216 12.05 -9.97 -1.15
CA HIS A 216 11.73 -8.59 -1.49
C HIS A 216 11.16 -7.87 -0.27
N VAL A 217 11.48 -6.59 -0.13
CA VAL A 217 10.91 -5.72 0.90
C VAL A 217 10.40 -4.44 0.25
N ALA A 218 9.29 -3.92 0.74
CA ALA A 218 8.68 -2.67 0.31
C ALA A 218 8.21 -1.85 1.52
N ILE A 219 7.94 -0.56 1.34
CA ILE A 219 7.28 0.26 2.36
C ILE A 219 5.77 0.29 2.07
N SER A 220 4.95 -0.09 3.04
CA SER A 220 3.49 0.02 2.92
C SER A 220 3.09 1.49 2.83
N LEU A 221 2.21 1.80 1.88
CA LEU A 221 1.56 3.12 1.78
C LEU A 221 0.24 3.16 2.56
N GLY A 222 -0.20 2.03 3.13
CA GLY A 222 -1.57 1.80 3.56
C GLY A 222 -2.49 1.46 2.38
N GLY A 223 -3.75 1.13 2.68
CA GLY A 223 -4.77 0.89 1.64
C GLY A 223 -4.43 -0.22 0.64
N GLY A 224 -3.61 -1.20 1.03
CA GLY A 224 -3.21 -2.32 0.16
C GLY A 224 -2.16 -1.96 -0.89
N GLN A 225 -1.55 -0.77 -0.84
CA GLN A 225 -0.46 -0.36 -1.73
C GLN A 225 0.89 -0.33 -1.01
N MET A 226 1.96 -0.44 -1.80
CA MET A 226 3.34 -0.34 -1.34
C MET A 226 4.22 0.37 -2.35
N ILE A 227 5.33 0.93 -1.89
CA ILE A 227 6.38 1.53 -2.71
C ILE A 227 7.68 0.74 -2.55
N SER A 228 8.29 0.36 -3.67
CA SER A 228 9.55 -0.38 -3.69
C SER A 228 10.34 -0.12 -4.97
N THR A 229 11.50 -0.75 -5.06
CA THR A 229 12.33 -0.82 -6.27
C THR A 229 11.85 -1.95 -7.18
N TYR A 230 12.70 -2.35 -8.12
CA TYR A 230 12.50 -3.54 -8.94
C TYR A 230 11.98 -4.76 -8.15
N ASP A 231 10.87 -5.28 -8.64
CA ASP A 231 10.01 -6.29 -8.01
C ASP A 231 10.04 -7.63 -8.79
N GLY A 232 10.86 -7.70 -9.86
CA GLY A 232 10.89 -8.80 -10.82
C GLY A 232 10.10 -8.51 -12.11
N ARG A 233 9.28 -7.46 -12.14
CA ARG A 233 8.35 -7.13 -13.23
C ARG A 233 8.50 -5.69 -13.74
N THR A 234 8.74 -4.74 -12.84
CA THR A 234 8.81 -3.31 -13.13
C THR A 234 10.11 -2.74 -12.61
N SER A 235 10.93 -2.14 -13.49
CA SER A 235 12.17 -1.47 -13.10
C SER A 235 11.92 -0.10 -12.47
N GLY A 236 12.89 0.35 -11.67
CA GLY A 236 12.86 1.62 -10.97
C GLY A 236 12.04 1.61 -9.69
N ILE A 237 12.09 2.70 -8.92
CA ILE A 237 11.20 2.90 -7.78
C ILE A 237 9.78 3.14 -8.30
N HIS A 238 8.82 2.37 -7.81
CA HIS A 238 7.44 2.44 -8.25
C HIS A 238 6.46 2.05 -7.13
N ILE A 239 5.22 2.49 -7.29
CA ILE A 239 4.10 2.12 -6.41
C ILE A 239 3.36 0.96 -7.07
N MET A 240 2.93 0.00 -6.26
CA MET A 240 2.15 -1.14 -6.71
C MET A 240 1.18 -1.61 -5.63
N ALA A 241 0.18 -2.40 -6.02
CA ALA A 241 -0.67 -3.10 -5.07
C ALA A 241 0.09 -4.27 -4.43
N ILE A 242 -0.09 -4.50 -3.15
CA ILE A 242 0.48 -5.67 -2.44
C ILE A 242 -0.04 -6.96 -3.06
N SER A 243 -1.32 -6.97 -3.46
CA SER A 243 -1.98 -8.10 -4.14
C SER A 243 -1.42 -8.42 -5.54
N SER A 244 -0.58 -7.57 -6.12
CA SER A 244 0.05 -7.87 -7.40
C SER A 244 1.09 -8.99 -7.29
N TYR A 245 1.63 -9.23 -6.10
CA TYR A 245 2.54 -10.34 -5.83
C TYR A 245 1.81 -11.68 -5.69
N ASP A 246 2.52 -12.76 -6.00
CA ASP A 246 2.04 -14.12 -5.73
C ASP A 246 1.71 -14.27 -4.23
N PRO A 247 0.46 -14.57 -3.86
CA PRO A 247 0.04 -14.84 -2.48
C PRO A 247 0.94 -15.82 -1.74
N SER A 248 1.48 -16.83 -2.44
CA SER A 248 2.36 -17.83 -1.85
C SER A 248 3.72 -17.24 -1.44
N ARG A 249 4.10 -16.09 -1.99
CA ARG A 249 5.36 -15.41 -1.69
C ARG A 249 5.23 -14.36 -0.59
N TYR A 250 4.01 -13.99 -0.22
CA TYR A 250 3.78 -13.04 0.85
C TYR A 250 4.19 -13.64 2.21
N LEU A 251 5.03 -12.92 2.97
CA LEU A 251 5.44 -13.35 4.30
C LEU A 251 4.64 -12.65 5.40
N GLY A 252 4.32 -11.37 5.22
CA GLY A 252 3.72 -10.52 6.23
C GLY A 252 4.37 -9.15 6.25
N TRP A 253 4.20 -8.44 7.37
CA TRP A 253 4.80 -7.12 7.57
C TRP A 253 5.44 -6.97 8.94
N ALA A 254 6.35 -6.01 9.07
CA ALA A 254 6.97 -5.63 10.33
C ALA A 254 6.84 -4.13 10.61
N GLY A 255 6.56 -3.77 11.87
CA GLY A 255 6.53 -2.39 12.34
C GLY A 255 7.93 -1.77 12.49
N ILE A 256 8.00 -0.43 12.55
CA ILE A 256 9.22 0.40 12.54
C ILE A 256 9.27 1.42 13.68
#